data_AF-A0A6L7VZE0-F1
#
_entry.id   AF-A0A6L7VZE0-F1
#
_cell.length_a   1.000
_cell.length_b   1.000
_cell.length_c   1.000
_cell.angle_alpha   90.00
_cell.angle_beta   90.00
_cell.angle_gamma   90.00
#
_symmetry.space_group_name_H-M   'P 1'
#
loop_
_entity.id
_entity.type
_entity.pdbx_description
1 polymer ?
#
loop_
_entity_poly.entity_id
_entity_poly.type
_entity_poly.pdbx_seq_one_letter_code
_entity_poly.pdbx_strand_id
1 'polypeptide(L)'
;MDGQFYLFLIGADDLYLAHPIFPHLIGTDIKDVVGSDGQELGKEIAQATEEGHWVEYLWPNPVTQREEHKAAWVVRHDGRIFASGYYTSDIEAGPPPWQGADPREYTVAYVQRAIDRYERDGLEAMRAYYNSVASIEGEWYLFATGADDIYHVHPLIPSLIGTDLKDVVGSDGYELGKALAKAEEGVGVWVEYLWPHPVTLAEVPKVGYAIRRDGMIFASGYYPAPESPEAGTKAYVQAAIDKYKQEGLEATVAYYSSRESIEGQWSLFLIDREDLVAVFLVAPGAVGLNIEAIKVPSTGFELGKEIVRATEAGHWIHYQRPHVRTGVILDAHAWVIRYDGLIFGSSYFGEPAGD
;
A
#
# COMPACT_ATOMS: atom_id res chain seq x y z
N MET A 1 12.65 12.20 -4.16
CA MET A 1 11.92 11.66 -5.33
C MET A 1 11.47 12.85 -6.15
N ASP A 2 11.63 12.78 -7.46
CA ASP A 2 11.19 13.80 -8.42
C ASP A 2 10.68 13.08 -9.67
N GLY A 3 9.35 13.04 -9.85
CA GLY A 3 8.70 12.17 -10.83
C GLY A 3 9.13 10.71 -10.68
N GLN A 4 9.68 10.13 -11.75
CA GLN A 4 10.20 8.76 -11.77
C GLN A 4 11.57 8.59 -11.10
N PHE A 5 12.28 9.69 -10.82
CA PHE A 5 13.64 9.65 -10.27
C PHE A 5 13.63 9.54 -8.76
N TYR A 6 14.34 8.55 -8.23
CA TYR A 6 14.48 8.38 -6.79
C TYR A 6 15.80 7.70 -6.45
N LEU A 7 16.38 8.10 -5.32
CA LEU A 7 17.57 7.50 -4.73
C LEU A 7 17.17 6.40 -3.75
N PHE A 8 17.81 5.24 -3.82
CA PHE A 8 17.83 4.25 -2.76
C PHE A 8 19.27 4.02 -2.29
N LEU A 9 19.41 3.61 -1.03
CA LEU A 9 20.69 3.53 -0.32
C LEU A 9 20.84 2.16 0.34
N ILE A 10 21.98 1.52 0.10
CA ILE A 10 22.39 0.27 0.74
C ILE A 10 23.59 0.54 1.65
N GLY A 11 23.57 -0.04 2.84
CA GLY A 11 24.62 0.02 3.83
C GLY A 11 25.87 -0.79 3.44
N ALA A 12 26.93 -0.65 4.25
CA ALA A 12 28.16 -1.42 4.05
C ALA A 12 28.02 -2.90 4.44
N ASP A 13 26.93 -3.23 5.15
CA ASP A 13 26.46 -4.57 5.48
C ASP A 13 25.52 -5.14 4.40
N ASP A 14 25.42 -4.46 3.25
CA ASP A 14 24.53 -4.80 2.14
C ASP A 14 23.02 -4.75 2.50
N LEU A 15 22.66 -4.14 3.64
CA LEU A 15 21.27 -3.93 4.03
C LEU A 15 20.72 -2.61 3.47
N TYR A 16 19.46 -2.60 3.03
CA TYR A 16 18.79 -1.34 2.66
C TYR A 16 18.73 -0.38 3.85
N LEU A 17 19.23 0.84 3.65
CA LEU A 17 19.10 1.96 4.59
C LEU A 17 17.95 2.89 4.22
N ALA A 18 17.65 3.02 2.93
CA ALA A 18 16.55 3.84 2.45
C ALA A 18 16.02 3.35 1.10
N HIS A 19 14.69 3.29 0.97
CA HIS A 19 14.02 3.19 -0.32
C HIS A 19 12.70 3.96 -0.27
N PRO A 20 12.55 5.09 -0.99
CA PRO A 20 11.44 6.03 -0.79
C PRO A 20 10.07 5.50 -1.24
N ILE A 21 10.05 4.56 -2.18
CA ILE A 21 8.81 3.93 -2.69
C ILE A 21 8.48 2.66 -1.91
N PHE A 22 9.50 2.01 -1.35
CA PHE A 22 9.44 0.65 -0.81
C PHE A 22 10.12 0.59 0.57
N PRO A 23 9.59 1.34 1.56
CA PRO A 23 10.25 1.50 2.87
C PRO A 23 10.38 0.21 3.68
N HIS A 24 9.60 -0.82 3.37
CA HIS A 24 9.73 -2.15 3.99
C HIS A 24 10.98 -2.92 3.53
N LEU A 25 11.65 -2.49 2.44
CA LEU A 25 12.95 -3.05 2.08
C LEU A 25 14.02 -2.69 3.11
N ILE A 26 13.84 -1.62 3.90
CA ILE A 26 14.80 -1.20 4.92
C ILE A 26 15.11 -2.36 5.89
N GLY A 27 16.39 -2.72 6.00
CA GLY A 27 16.86 -3.84 6.81
C GLY A 27 16.92 -5.19 6.09
N THR A 28 16.46 -5.30 4.85
CA THR A 28 16.64 -6.50 4.01
C THR A 28 18.00 -6.47 3.30
N ASP A 29 18.63 -7.64 3.09
CA ASP A 29 19.87 -7.76 2.30
C ASP A 29 19.54 -7.56 0.82
N ILE A 30 20.27 -6.65 0.16
CA ILE A 30 20.08 -6.37 -1.27
C ILE A 30 20.25 -7.63 -2.13
N LYS A 31 21.10 -8.59 -1.74
CA LYS A 31 21.38 -9.80 -2.53
C LYS A 31 20.21 -10.77 -2.58
N ASP A 32 19.24 -10.61 -1.68
CA ASP A 32 18.01 -11.40 -1.65
C ASP A 32 16.93 -10.81 -2.58
N VAL A 33 17.19 -9.63 -3.17
CA VAL A 33 16.27 -9.01 -4.13
C VAL A 33 16.44 -9.62 -5.51
N VAL A 34 15.41 -10.37 -5.92
CA VAL A 34 15.28 -10.95 -7.25
C VAL A 34 14.17 -10.22 -8.01
N GLY A 35 14.45 -9.88 -9.26
CA GLY A 35 13.50 -9.26 -10.18
C GLY A 35 12.34 -10.17 -10.50
N SER A 36 11.27 -9.57 -10.99
CA SER A 36 10.10 -10.29 -11.47
C SER A 36 10.40 -11.16 -12.70
N ASP A 37 11.45 -10.93 -13.45
CA ASP A 37 11.89 -11.83 -14.52
C ASP A 37 12.80 -12.95 -14.02
N GLY A 38 13.05 -13.02 -12.70
CA GLY A 38 14.01 -13.94 -12.11
C GLY A 38 15.46 -13.44 -12.19
N GLN A 39 15.70 -12.22 -12.72
CA GLN A 39 17.03 -11.62 -12.71
C GLN A 39 17.47 -11.37 -11.26
N GLU A 40 18.69 -11.79 -10.91
CA GLU A 40 19.27 -11.54 -9.59
C GLU A 40 19.79 -10.09 -9.46
N LEU A 41 18.94 -9.10 -9.77
CA LEU A 41 19.30 -7.68 -9.85
C LEU A 41 19.97 -7.18 -8.57
N GLY A 42 19.56 -7.70 -7.40
CA GLY A 42 20.15 -7.34 -6.12
C GLY A 42 21.63 -7.72 -6.03
N LYS A 43 22.00 -8.89 -6.54
CA LYS A 43 23.40 -9.34 -6.61
C LYS A 43 24.20 -8.55 -7.63
N GLU A 44 23.58 -8.09 -8.71
CA GLU A 44 24.21 -7.21 -9.70
C GLU A 44 24.48 -5.83 -9.08
N ILE A 45 23.49 -5.22 -8.45
CA ILE A 45 23.62 -3.94 -7.72
C ILE A 45 24.70 -4.03 -6.62
N ALA A 46 24.79 -5.15 -5.90
CA ALA A 46 25.77 -5.36 -4.83
C ALA A 46 27.23 -5.25 -5.33
N GLN A 47 27.48 -5.49 -6.62
CA GLN A 47 28.79 -5.41 -7.26
C GLN A 47 29.26 -3.97 -7.54
N ALA A 48 28.49 -2.96 -7.15
CA ALA A 48 28.85 -1.55 -7.34
C ALA A 48 30.26 -1.23 -6.79
N THR A 49 31.03 -0.51 -7.60
CA THR A 49 32.37 0.01 -7.27
C THR A 49 32.33 1.54 -7.16
N GLU A 50 33.45 2.16 -6.77
CA GLU A 50 33.58 3.63 -6.75
C GLU A 50 33.47 4.28 -8.13
N GLU A 51 33.76 3.53 -9.20
CA GLU A 51 33.60 3.98 -10.58
C GLU A 51 32.13 4.01 -11.01
N GLY A 52 31.29 3.20 -10.34
CA GLY A 52 29.88 2.99 -10.66
C GLY A 52 29.65 2.24 -11.96
N HIS A 53 28.43 1.72 -12.14
CA HIS A 53 27.99 1.11 -13.40
C HIS A 53 26.47 1.21 -13.55
N TRP A 54 25.98 0.91 -14.75
CA TRP A 54 24.55 0.80 -15.02
C TRP A 54 24.07 -0.63 -14.82
N VAL A 55 22.92 -0.79 -14.17
CA VAL A 55 22.20 -2.05 -14.01
C VAL A 55 20.82 -1.87 -14.65
N GLU A 56 20.42 -2.80 -15.51
CA GLU A 56 19.10 -2.81 -16.14
C GLU A 56 18.27 -3.96 -15.59
N TYR A 57 17.04 -3.66 -15.17
CA TYR A 57 16.15 -4.63 -14.54
C TYR A 57 14.69 -4.20 -14.65
N LEU A 58 13.76 -5.14 -14.49
CA LEU A 58 12.34 -4.82 -14.32
C LEU A 58 12.08 -4.36 -12.89
N TRP A 59 11.41 -3.22 -12.74
CA TRP A 59 11.03 -2.69 -11.44
C TRP A 59 9.69 -1.95 -11.52
N PRO A 60 8.89 -1.88 -10.45
CA PRO A 60 7.69 -1.06 -10.47
C PRO A 60 8.05 0.42 -10.63
N ASN A 61 7.45 1.07 -11.61
CA ASN A 61 7.55 2.50 -11.85
C ASN A 61 6.60 3.24 -10.90
N PRO A 62 7.10 4.18 -10.06
CA PRO A 62 6.25 4.87 -9.09
C PRO A 62 5.24 5.84 -9.73
N VAL A 63 5.41 6.19 -11.00
CA VAL A 63 4.52 7.10 -11.73
C VAL A 63 3.39 6.30 -12.38
N THR A 64 3.73 5.31 -13.21
CA THR A 64 2.74 4.52 -13.95
C THR A 64 2.18 3.36 -13.14
N GLN A 65 2.83 3.01 -12.03
CA GLN A 65 2.52 1.88 -11.15
C GLN A 65 2.69 0.52 -11.81
N ARG A 66 3.27 0.47 -13.01
CA ARG A 66 3.50 -0.78 -13.75
C ARG A 66 4.93 -1.24 -13.55
N GLU A 67 5.13 -2.53 -13.71
CA GLU A 67 6.47 -3.07 -13.85
C GLU A 67 7.04 -2.70 -15.21
N GLU A 68 8.17 -2.01 -15.20
CA GLU A 68 8.79 -1.45 -16.39
C GLU A 68 10.30 -1.64 -16.35
N HIS A 69 10.93 -1.66 -17.53
CA HIS A 69 12.39 -1.67 -17.61
C HIS A 69 12.94 -0.40 -17.00
N LYS A 70 13.91 -0.57 -16.10
CA LYS A 70 14.61 0.50 -15.41
C LYS A 70 16.11 0.34 -15.64
N ALA A 71 16.76 1.44 -16.02
CA ALA A 71 18.21 1.56 -16.00
C ALA A 71 18.61 2.40 -14.78
N ALA A 72 19.38 1.82 -13.86
CA ALA A 72 19.87 2.50 -12.66
C ALA A 72 21.40 2.63 -12.68
N TRP A 73 21.89 3.83 -12.41
CA TRP A 73 23.29 4.07 -12.09
C TRP A 73 23.51 3.71 -10.63
N VAL A 74 24.42 2.78 -10.37
CA VAL A 74 24.79 2.32 -9.03
C VAL A 74 26.25 2.63 -8.78
N VAL A 75 26.56 3.25 -7.64
CA VAL A 75 27.93 3.61 -7.26
C VAL A 75 28.15 3.33 -5.78
N ARG A 76 29.31 2.76 -5.45
CA ARG A 76 29.72 2.55 -4.06
C ARG A 76 30.57 3.72 -3.59
N HIS A 77 30.27 4.27 -2.43
CA HIS A 77 31.05 5.35 -1.81
C HIS A 77 31.02 5.19 -0.29
N ASP A 78 32.20 5.22 0.35
CA ASP A 78 32.37 4.96 1.79
C ASP A 78 31.68 3.66 2.25
N GLY A 79 31.84 2.61 1.44
CA GLY A 79 31.26 1.28 1.69
C GLY A 79 29.76 1.16 1.41
N ARG A 80 29.04 2.26 1.16
CA ARG A 80 27.60 2.29 0.89
C ARG A 80 27.30 2.34 -0.60
N ILE A 81 26.18 1.78 -1.05
CA ILE A 81 25.75 1.84 -2.45
C ILE A 81 24.65 2.89 -2.61
N PHE A 82 24.88 3.84 -3.49
CA PHE A 82 23.93 4.86 -3.91
C PHE A 82 23.40 4.49 -5.29
N ALA A 83 22.09 4.45 -5.45
CA ALA A 83 21.49 4.04 -6.70
C ALA A 83 20.26 4.89 -7.07
N SER A 84 20.21 5.32 -8.33
CA SER A 84 19.09 6.07 -8.91
C SER A 84 19.02 5.78 -10.41
N GLY A 85 17.84 5.89 -11.01
CA GLY A 85 17.66 5.49 -12.40
C GLY A 85 16.42 6.09 -13.06
N TYR A 86 16.22 5.71 -14.32
CA TYR A 86 15.08 6.08 -15.15
C TYR A 86 14.46 4.83 -15.78
N TYR A 87 13.19 4.92 -16.12
CA TYR A 87 12.45 3.85 -16.79
C TYR A 87 12.48 4.08 -18.31
N THR A 88 12.62 2.99 -19.06
CA THR A 88 12.88 3.00 -20.51
C THR A 88 11.70 2.50 -21.35
N SER A 89 10.49 2.40 -20.79
CA SER A 89 9.35 1.83 -21.52
C SER A 89 8.57 2.87 -22.34
N ASP A 90 8.19 2.49 -23.57
CA ASP A 90 7.25 3.22 -24.45
C ASP A 90 5.78 2.96 -24.06
N ILE A 91 5.51 2.32 -22.91
CA ILE A 91 4.13 2.08 -22.49
C ILE A 91 3.52 3.45 -22.23
N GLU A 92 2.52 3.83 -23.05
CA GLU A 92 1.77 5.07 -22.85
C GLU A 92 1.43 5.23 -21.36
N ALA A 93 1.68 6.43 -20.82
CA ALA A 93 1.44 6.78 -19.43
C ALA A 93 -0.08 6.87 -19.13
N GLY A 94 -0.85 5.89 -19.58
CA GLY A 94 -2.22 5.65 -19.16
C GLY A 94 -2.29 5.07 -17.75
N PRO A 95 -3.48 5.15 -17.12
CA PRO A 95 -3.71 4.60 -15.79
C PRO A 95 -3.36 3.10 -15.74
N PRO A 96 -2.94 2.58 -14.59
CA PRO A 96 -2.64 1.17 -14.43
C PRO A 96 -3.87 0.29 -14.77
N PRO A 97 -3.67 -0.96 -15.23
CA PRO A 97 -4.76 -1.80 -15.74
C PRO A 97 -5.91 -2.11 -14.77
N TRP A 98 -5.69 -1.98 -13.46
CA TRP A 98 -6.72 -2.18 -12.44
C TRP A 98 -7.64 -0.98 -12.29
N GLN A 99 -7.19 0.22 -12.66
CA GLN A 99 -7.96 1.44 -12.49
C GLN A 99 -9.13 1.46 -13.49
N GLY A 100 -10.36 1.46 -12.95
CA GLY A 100 -11.58 1.38 -13.74
C GLY A 100 -11.92 -0.02 -14.28
N ALA A 101 -11.15 -1.05 -13.90
CA ALA A 101 -11.50 -2.43 -14.22
C ALA A 101 -12.66 -2.92 -13.35
N ASP A 102 -13.43 -3.89 -13.82
CA ASP A 102 -14.32 -4.62 -12.91
C ASP A 102 -13.48 -5.37 -11.87
N PRO A 103 -13.71 -5.15 -10.57
CA PRO A 103 -12.82 -5.67 -9.53
C PRO A 103 -12.86 -7.20 -9.45
N ARG A 104 -13.96 -7.85 -9.83
CA ARG A 104 -14.02 -9.33 -9.88
C ARG A 104 -13.20 -9.86 -11.05
N GLU A 105 -13.36 -9.28 -12.23
CA GLU A 105 -12.58 -9.64 -13.42
C GLU A 105 -11.08 -9.42 -13.18
N TYR A 106 -10.72 -8.27 -12.59
CA TYR A 106 -9.33 -7.95 -12.28
C TYR A 106 -8.72 -8.93 -11.28
N THR A 107 -9.46 -9.30 -10.24
CA THR A 107 -9.01 -10.30 -9.25
C THR A 107 -8.69 -11.64 -9.91
N VAL A 108 -9.55 -12.13 -10.81
CA VAL A 108 -9.32 -13.39 -11.53
C VAL A 108 -8.08 -13.28 -12.42
N ALA A 109 -7.94 -12.17 -13.17
CA ALA A 109 -6.79 -11.95 -14.03
C ALA A 109 -5.47 -11.86 -13.24
N TYR A 110 -5.49 -11.21 -12.07
CA TYR A 110 -4.34 -11.12 -11.18
C TYR A 110 -3.92 -12.50 -10.66
N VAL A 111 -4.88 -13.32 -10.22
CA VAL A 111 -4.62 -14.71 -9.80
C VAL A 111 -4.10 -15.56 -10.96
N GLN A 112 -4.64 -15.37 -12.17
CA GLN A 112 -4.18 -16.09 -13.36
C GLN A 112 -2.72 -15.74 -13.69
N ARG A 113 -2.30 -14.48 -13.60
CA ARG A 113 -0.88 -14.10 -13.78
C ARG A 113 0.05 -14.81 -12.79
N ALA A 114 -0.41 -15.03 -11.56
CA ALA A 114 0.36 -15.76 -10.57
C ALA A 114 0.50 -17.25 -10.91
N ILE A 115 -0.57 -17.86 -11.42
CA ILE A 115 -0.56 -19.23 -11.92
C ILE A 115 0.38 -19.35 -13.13
N ASP A 116 0.25 -18.45 -14.11
CA ASP A 116 1.10 -18.46 -15.31
C ASP A 116 2.58 -18.33 -14.96
N ARG A 117 2.91 -17.47 -13.98
CA ARG A 117 4.26 -17.34 -13.45
C ARG A 117 4.74 -18.62 -12.78
N TYR A 118 3.91 -19.22 -11.92
CA TYR A 118 4.23 -20.49 -11.28
C TYR A 118 4.50 -21.59 -12.31
N GLU A 119 3.69 -21.68 -13.35
CA GLU A 119 3.86 -22.69 -14.41
C GLU A 119 5.10 -22.45 -15.27
N ARG A 120 5.43 -21.18 -15.53
CA ARG A 120 6.58 -20.78 -16.35
C ARG A 120 7.91 -20.90 -15.59
N ASP A 121 7.95 -20.43 -14.35
CA ASP A 121 9.20 -20.17 -13.61
C ASP A 121 9.34 -21.04 -12.35
N GLY A 122 8.27 -21.70 -11.90
CA GLY A 122 8.23 -22.55 -10.73
C GLY A 122 7.91 -21.82 -9.40
N LEU A 123 7.77 -22.62 -8.34
CA LEU A 123 7.37 -22.18 -7.00
C LEU A 123 8.29 -21.10 -6.42
N GLU A 124 9.60 -21.30 -6.46
CA GLU A 124 10.54 -20.39 -5.80
C GLU A 124 10.57 -19.01 -6.47
N ALA A 125 10.52 -18.95 -7.79
CA ALA A 125 10.44 -17.68 -8.54
C ALA A 125 9.11 -16.95 -8.33
N MET A 126 8.00 -17.70 -8.21
CA MET A 126 6.70 -17.15 -7.84
C MET A 126 6.72 -16.59 -6.41
N ARG A 127 7.24 -17.36 -5.44
CA ARG A 127 7.35 -16.96 -4.03
C ARG A 127 8.22 -15.72 -3.84
N ALA A 128 9.37 -15.66 -4.51
CA ALA A 128 10.27 -14.51 -4.42
C ALA A 128 9.57 -13.21 -4.87
N TYR A 129 8.86 -13.27 -6.00
CA TYR A 129 8.13 -12.11 -6.52
C TYR A 129 6.90 -11.74 -5.69
N TYR A 130 6.02 -12.69 -5.41
CA TYR A 130 4.75 -12.39 -4.73
C TYR A 130 4.87 -12.17 -3.22
N ASN A 131 6.02 -12.48 -2.60
CA ASN A 131 6.32 -12.00 -1.25
C ASN A 131 7.04 -10.64 -1.24
N SER A 132 7.38 -10.10 -2.41
CA SER A 132 7.80 -8.70 -2.55
C SER A 132 6.58 -7.81 -2.71
N VAL A 133 6.62 -6.59 -2.17
CA VAL A 133 5.55 -5.62 -2.41
C VAL A 133 5.46 -5.18 -3.87
N ALA A 134 6.49 -5.46 -4.68
CA ALA A 134 6.48 -5.18 -6.11
C ALA A 134 5.31 -5.89 -6.81
N SER A 135 4.83 -6.99 -6.22
CA SER A 135 3.65 -7.71 -6.69
C SER A 135 2.33 -7.03 -6.34
N ILE A 136 2.30 -6.05 -5.44
CA ILE A 136 1.05 -5.41 -4.98
C ILE A 136 0.62 -4.37 -6.00
N GLU A 137 -0.56 -4.56 -6.57
CA GLU A 137 -1.16 -3.68 -7.57
C GLU A 137 -2.42 -3.03 -6.98
N GLY A 138 -2.36 -1.75 -6.63
CA GLY A 138 -3.45 -1.09 -5.89
C GLY A 138 -3.74 -1.79 -4.56
N GLU A 139 -4.89 -2.45 -4.47
CA GLU A 139 -5.30 -3.26 -3.32
C GLU A 139 -5.15 -4.78 -3.52
N TRP A 140 -4.81 -5.21 -4.74
CA TRP A 140 -4.60 -6.61 -5.09
C TRP A 140 -3.23 -7.08 -4.67
N TYR A 141 -3.20 -8.21 -3.98
CA TYR A 141 -1.99 -8.91 -3.61
C TYR A 141 -2.28 -10.41 -3.55
N LEU A 142 -1.31 -11.23 -3.94
CA LEU A 142 -1.47 -12.68 -3.91
C LEU A 142 -1.32 -13.21 -2.48
N PHE A 143 -2.11 -14.21 -2.15
CA PHE A 143 -1.74 -15.19 -1.13
C PHE A 143 -1.89 -16.60 -1.71
N ALA A 144 -0.92 -17.46 -1.41
CA ALA A 144 -0.85 -18.79 -1.99
C ALA A 144 -0.29 -19.81 -1.00
N THR A 145 -0.74 -21.05 -1.17
CA THR A 145 -0.35 -22.19 -0.33
C THR A 145 0.32 -23.28 -1.15
N GLY A 146 1.00 -24.20 -0.47
CA GLY A 146 1.39 -25.49 -1.03
C GLY A 146 0.17 -26.42 -1.21
N ALA A 147 0.42 -27.60 -1.77
CA ALA A 147 -0.57 -28.67 -1.86
C ALA A 147 -0.95 -29.28 -0.48
N ASP A 148 -0.16 -28.98 0.54
CA ASP A 148 -0.43 -29.25 1.95
C ASP A 148 -1.28 -28.15 2.63
N ASP A 149 -1.73 -27.16 1.85
CA ASP A 149 -2.41 -25.94 2.30
C ASP A 149 -1.60 -25.06 3.26
N ILE A 150 -0.27 -25.25 3.34
CA ILE A 150 0.61 -24.37 4.11
C ILE A 150 0.91 -23.09 3.31
N TYR A 151 0.77 -21.91 3.92
CA TYR A 151 1.09 -20.65 3.26
C TYR A 151 2.55 -20.58 2.81
N HIS A 152 2.74 -20.23 1.54
CA HIS A 152 4.04 -19.93 0.93
C HIS A 152 4.17 -18.47 0.51
N VAL A 153 3.04 -17.78 0.32
CA VAL A 153 2.98 -16.39 -0.12
C VAL A 153 1.95 -15.63 0.70
N HIS A 154 2.38 -14.53 1.33
CA HIS A 154 1.47 -13.52 1.89
C HIS A 154 2.21 -12.18 2.13
N PRO A 155 2.35 -11.31 1.12
CA PRO A 155 3.22 -10.12 1.19
C PRO A 155 2.77 -9.10 2.23
N LEU A 156 1.46 -9.03 2.55
CA LEU A 156 0.94 -8.07 3.53
C LEU A 156 1.13 -8.52 4.99
N ILE A 157 1.18 -9.84 5.24
CA ILE A 157 1.21 -10.45 6.57
C ILE A 157 2.17 -11.65 6.51
N PRO A 158 3.50 -11.42 6.45
CA PRO A 158 4.47 -12.49 6.29
C PRO A 158 4.45 -13.53 7.42
N SER A 159 3.91 -13.20 8.59
CA SER A 159 3.78 -14.14 9.72
C SER A 159 2.80 -15.29 9.46
N LEU A 160 1.98 -15.22 8.41
CA LEU A 160 1.15 -16.35 7.97
C LEU A 160 1.96 -17.40 7.20
N ILE A 161 3.12 -17.06 6.66
CA ILE A 161 3.96 -18.02 5.93
C ILE A 161 4.38 -19.15 6.87
N GLY A 162 4.13 -20.40 6.45
CA GLY A 162 4.39 -21.59 7.26
C GLY A 162 3.23 -22.06 8.15
N THR A 163 2.09 -21.37 8.17
CA THR A 163 0.88 -21.83 8.87
C THR A 163 -0.08 -22.55 7.92
N ASP A 164 -0.90 -23.48 8.42
CA ASP A 164 -1.98 -24.09 7.62
C ASP A 164 -3.06 -23.04 7.36
N LEU A 165 -3.47 -22.91 6.09
CA LEU A 165 -4.57 -22.04 5.67
C LEU A 165 -5.82 -22.28 6.51
N LYS A 166 -6.16 -23.54 6.82
CA LYS A 166 -7.39 -23.93 7.52
C LYS A 166 -7.44 -23.46 8.97
N ASP A 167 -6.31 -23.05 9.54
CA ASP A 167 -6.23 -22.49 10.89
C ASP A 167 -6.53 -20.98 10.91
N VAL A 168 -6.65 -20.33 9.74
CA VAL A 168 -7.00 -18.91 9.66
C VAL A 168 -8.49 -18.71 9.96
N VAL A 169 -8.74 -18.04 11.08
CA VAL A 169 -10.07 -17.62 11.53
C VAL A 169 -10.10 -16.10 11.57
N GLY A 170 -11.14 -15.50 10.97
CA GLY A 170 -11.37 -14.06 11.01
C GLY A 170 -11.60 -13.55 12.43
N SER A 171 -11.44 -12.26 12.64
CA SER A 171 -11.67 -11.62 13.95
C SER A 171 -13.11 -11.81 14.47
N ASP A 172 -14.05 -12.01 13.55
CA ASP A 172 -15.48 -12.28 13.78
C ASP A 172 -15.78 -13.76 14.05
N GLY A 173 -14.75 -14.62 14.07
CA GLY A 173 -14.90 -16.07 14.23
C GLY A 173 -15.23 -16.81 12.93
N TYR A 174 -15.26 -16.12 11.78
CA TYR A 174 -15.49 -16.78 10.50
C TYR A 174 -14.32 -17.70 10.13
N GLU A 175 -14.60 -18.97 9.80
CA GLU A 175 -13.60 -19.96 9.42
C GLU A 175 -13.10 -19.73 7.97
N LEU A 176 -12.51 -18.56 7.74
CA LEU A 176 -12.04 -18.08 6.44
C LEU A 176 -11.15 -19.11 5.73
N GLY A 177 -10.17 -19.65 6.42
CA GLY A 177 -9.24 -20.64 5.91
C GLY A 177 -9.94 -21.85 5.30
N LYS A 178 -10.93 -22.40 6.03
CA LYS A 178 -11.72 -23.55 5.57
C LYS A 178 -12.65 -23.18 4.42
N ALA A 179 -13.15 -21.96 4.37
CA ALA A 179 -13.96 -21.50 3.24
C ALA A 179 -13.14 -21.41 1.95
N LEU A 180 -11.93 -20.85 2.02
CA LEU A 180 -11.00 -20.76 0.89
C LEU A 180 -10.47 -22.14 0.45
N ALA A 181 -10.23 -23.04 1.40
CA ALA A 181 -9.75 -24.40 1.12
C ALA A 181 -10.73 -25.27 0.29
N LYS A 182 -11.99 -24.83 0.15
CA LYS A 182 -13.00 -25.44 -0.74
C LYS A 182 -12.75 -25.15 -2.22
N ALA A 183 -11.79 -24.30 -2.58
CA ALA A 183 -11.37 -24.12 -3.95
C ALA A 183 -11.02 -25.48 -4.58
N GLU A 184 -11.46 -25.70 -5.82
CA GLU A 184 -11.23 -26.95 -6.56
C GLU A 184 -10.33 -26.68 -7.77
N GLU A 185 -9.78 -27.75 -8.35
CA GLU A 185 -8.89 -27.66 -9.50
C GLU A 185 -9.65 -27.07 -10.70
N GLY A 186 -9.19 -25.91 -11.18
CA GLY A 186 -9.83 -25.23 -12.32
C GLY A 186 -11.21 -24.59 -12.01
N VAL A 187 -11.72 -24.69 -10.78
CA VAL A 187 -12.99 -24.09 -10.36
C VAL A 187 -12.75 -23.22 -9.12
N GLY A 188 -12.74 -21.91 -9.33
CA GLY A 188 -12.53 -20.97 -8.25
C GLY A 188 -13.75 -20.78 -7.35
N VAL A 189 -13.49 -20.42 -6.10
CA VAL A 189 -14.48 -20.07 -5.08
C VAL A 189 -14.36 -18.60 -4.72
N TRP A 190 -15.50 -17.94 -4.51
CA TRP A 190 -15.57 -16.58 -3.99
C TRP A 190 -16.00 -16.61 -2.53
N VAL A 191 -15.32 -15.84 -1.68
CA VAL A 191 -15.56 -15.78 -0.24
C VAL A 191 -15.52 -14.33 0.21
N GLU A 192 -16.50 -13.93 1.02
CA GLU A 192 -16.52 -12.61 1.67
C GLU A 192 -16.08 -12.75 3.13
N TYR A 193 -15.20 -11.86 3.59
CA TYR A 193 -14.63 -11.92 4.93
C TYR A 193 -14.07 -10.57 5.36
N LEU A 194 -13.84 -10.39 6.66
CA LEU A 194 -13.12 -9.24 7.20
C LEU A 194 -11.61 -9.46 7.08
N TRP A 195 -10.88 -8.48 6.53
CA TRP A 195 -9.43 -8.55 6.42
C TRP A 195 -8.78 -7.17 6.49
N PRO A 196 -7.54 -7.05 7.01
CA PRO A 196 -6.79 -5.80 6.97
C PRO A 196 -6.63 -5.29 5.53
N HIS A 197 -7.03 -4.04 5.27
CA HIS A 197 -6.78 -3.38 3.99
C HIS A 197 -5.28 -3.10 3.82
N PRO A 198 -4.66 -3.36 2.66
CA PRO A 198 -3.20 -3.17 2.47
C PRO A 198 -2.76 -1.71 2.63
N VAL A 199 -3.69 -0.78 2.41
CA VAL A 199 -3.47 0.67 2.58
C VAL A 199 -3.67 1.14 4.01
N THR A 200 -4.83 0.85 4.60
CA THR A 200 -5.29 1.51 5.83
C THR A 200 -5.01 0.67 7.06
N LEU A 201 -4.77 -0.63 6.87
CA LEU A 201 -4.57 -1.67 7.88
C LEU A 201 -5.76 -1.92 8.79
N ALA A 202 -6.84 -1.16 8.62
CA ALA A 202 -8.09 -1.47 9.27
C ALA A 202 -8.67 -2.72 8.67
N GLU A 203 -9.33 -3.48 9.53
CA GLU A 203 -10.07 -4.64 9.11
C GLU A 203 -11.41 -4.20 8.50
N VAL A 204 -11.64 -4.60 7.26
CA VAL A 204 -12.81 -4.23 6.45
C VAL A 204 -13.29 -5.41 5.63
N PRO A 205 -14.53 -5.38 5.11
CA PRO A 205 -15.00 -6.38 4.17
C PRO A 205 -14.06 -6.51 2.97
N LYS A 206 -13.73 -7.75 2.61
CA LYS A 206 -12.96 -8.16 1.45
C LYS A 206 -13.72 -9.25 0.73
N VAL A 207 -13.70 -9.21 -0.60
CA VAL A 207 -14.19 -10.28 -1.46
C VAL A 207 -12.99 -10.98 -2.07
N GLY A 208 -12.70 -12.19 -1.60
CA GLY A 208 -11.60 -13.02 -2.09
C GLY A 208 -12.05 -14.03 -3.14
N TYR A 209 -11.16 -14.31 -4.08
CA TYR A 209 -11.24 -15.40 -5.04
C TYR A 209 -10.08 -16.35 -4.79
N ALA A 210 -10.37 -17.65 -4.69
CA ALA A 210 -9.36 -18.70 -4.57
C ALA A 210 -9.61 -19.80 -5.60
N ILE A 211 -8.55 -20.33 -6.20
CA ILE A 211 -8.61 -21.46 -7.15
C ILE A 211 -7.49 -22.44 -6.84
N ARG A 212 -7.71 -23.74 -7.07
CA ARG A 212 -6.62 -24.72 -7.04
C ARG A 212 -5.99 -24.91 -8.41
N ARG A 213 -4.66 -25.01 -8.39
CA ARG A 213 -3.84 -25.40 -9.53
C ARG A 213 -2.65 -26.23 -9.05
N ASP A 214 -2.49 -27.43 -9.59
CA ASP A 214 -1.47 -28.40 -9.15
C ASP A 214 -1.51 -28.67 -7.62
N GLY A 215 -2.73 -28.75 -7.08
CA GLY A 215 -2.97 -28.94 -5.65
C GLY A 215 -2.75 -27.69 -4.79
N MET A 216 -2.00 -26.69 -5.25
CA MET A 216 -1.78 -25.41 -4.58
C MET A 216 -3.03 -24.51 -4.66
N ILE A 217 -3.25 -23.67 -3.65
CA ILE A 217 -4.26 -22.60 -3.73
C ILE A 217 -3.57 -21.30 -4.15
N PHE A 218 -4.16 -20.62 -5.12
CA PHE A 218 -3.82 -19.26 -5.52
C PHE A 218 -5.03 -18.37 -5.26
N ALA A 219 -4.81 -17.26 -4.58
CA ALA A 219 -5.91 -16.40 -4.20
C ALA A 219 -5.53 -14.92 -4.08
N SER A 220 -6.49 -14.06 -4.37
CA SER A 220 -6.41 -12.61 -4.24
C SER A 220 -7.82 -12.09 -3.96
N GLY A 221 -7.98 -10.79 -3.81
CA GLY A 221 -9.30 -10.19 -3.63
C GLY A 221 -9.26 -8.67 -3.65
N TYR A 222 -10.45 -8.10 -3.66
CA TYR A 222 -10.69 -6.67 -3.69
C TYR A 222 -11.50 -6.26 -2.44
N TYR A 223 -11.44 -4.99 -2.07
CA TYR A 223 -12.16 -4.45 -0.93
C TYR A 223 -13.33 -3.62 -1.45
N PRO A 224 -14.59 -4.06 -1.25
CA PRO A 224 -15.73 -3.28 -1.69
C PRO A 224 -15.67 -1.87 -1.11
N ALA A 225 -15.73 -0.86 -1.98
CA ALA A 225 -15.93 0.49 -1.54
C ALA A 225 -17.25 0.56 -0.75
N PRO A 226 -17.29 1.25 0.40
CA PRO A 226 -18.55 1.47 1.10
C PRO A 226 -19.54 2.17 0.16
N GLU A 227 -20.84 1.86 0.26
CA GLU A 227 -21.88 2.40 -0.64
C GLU A 227 -21.89 3.94 -0.72
N SER A 228 -21.35 4.64 0.29
CA SER A 228 -21.06 6.07 0.24
C SER A 228 -19.82 6.43 1.06
N PRO A 229 -18.62 6.47 0.46
CA PRO A 229 -17.39 6.87 1.15
C PRO A 229 -17.48 8.30 1.70
N GLU A 230 -18.14 9.19 0.97
CA GLU A 230 -18.40 10.57 1.41
C GLU A 230 -19.20 10.65 2.71
N ALA A 231 -20.28 9.88 2.81
CA ALA A 231 -21.11 9.84 4.01
C ALA A 231 -20.34 9.24 5.19
N GLY A 232 -19.54 8.19 4.94
CA GLY A 232 -18.67 7.58 5.93
C GLY A 232 -17.63 8.57 6.48
N THR A 233 -16.94 9.33 5.62
CA THR A 233 -15.97 10.33 6.07
C THR A 233 -16.61 11.39 6.94
N LYS A 234 -17.78 11.91 6.54
CA LYS A 234 -18.50 12.91 7.34
C LYS A 234 -18.94 12.35 8.69
N ALA A 235 -19.43 11.11 8.73
CA ALA A 235 -19.83 10.45 9.97
C ALA A 235 -18.63 10.23 10.91
N TYR A 236 -17.50 9.79 10.38
CA TYR A 236 -16.27 9.59 11.15
C TYR A 236 -15.75 10.91 11.76
N VAL A 237 -15.71 11.98 10.95
CA VAL A 237 -15.33 13.33 11.43
C VAL A 237 -16.33 13.84 12.47
N GLN A 238 -17.63 13.59 12.29
CA GLN A 238 -18.65 13.97 13.26
C GLN A 238 -18.50 13.22 14.59
N ALA A 239 -18.17 11.92 14.54
CA ALA A 239 -17.88 11.13 15.74
C ALA A 239 -16.69 11.71 16.53
N ALA A 240 -15.64 12.19 15.84
CA ALA A 240 -14.51 12.84 16.49
C ALA A 240 -14.90 14.14 17.19
N ILE A 241 -15.74 14.96 16.55
CA ILE A 241 -16.29 16.19 17.13
C ILE A 241 -17.18 15.86 18.34
N ASP A 242 -18.00 14.82 18.26
CA ASP A 242 -18.88 14.44 19.35
C ASP A 242 -18.11 13.88 20.54
N LYS A 243 -17.02 13.13 20.30
CA LYS A 243 -16.06 12.76 21.34
C LYS A 243 -15.42 13.98 21.98
N TYR A 244 -14.99 14.96 21.17
CA TYR A 244 -14.46 16.23 21.69
C TYR A 244 -15.46 16.96 22.59
N LYS A 245 -16.73 17.03 22.19
CA LYS A 245 -17.79 17.64 23.01
C LYS A 245 -18.03 16.90 24.32
N GLN A 246 -17.94 15.57 24.32
CA GLN A 246 -18.25 14.73 25.47
C GLN A 246 -17.09 14.61 26.46
N GLU A 247 -15.86 14.48 25.95
CA GLU A 247 -14.69 14.08 26.74
C GLU A 247 -13.54 15.10 26.69
N GLY A 248 -13.63 16.13 25.84
CA GLY A 248 -12.61 17.17 25.71
C GLY A 248 -11.45 16.82 24.79
N LEU A 249 -10.55 17.79 24.59
CA LEU A 249 -9.47 17.71 23.60
C LEU A 249 -8.45 16.61 23.94
N GLU A 250 -8.03 16.52 25.19
CA GLU A 250 -6.99 15.57 25.62
C GLU A 250 -7.41 14.12 25.38
N ALA A 251 -8.63 13.76 25.79
CA ALA A 251 -9.19 12.42 25.56
C ALA A 251 -9.40 12.12 24.07
N THR A 252 -9.78 13.13 23.29
CA THR A 252 -9.94 13.00 21.83
C THR A 252 -8.60 12.75 21.15
N VAL A 253 -7.57 13.54 21.47
CA VAL A 253 -6.20 13.36 20.95
C VAL A 253 -5.66 12.00 21.35
N ALA A 254 -5.83 11.58 22.60
CA ALA A 254 -5.35 10.28 23.07
C ALA A 254 -5.96 9.11 22.28
N TYR A 255 -7.28 9.12 22.07
CA TYR A 255 -7.96 8.09 21.30
C TYR A 255 -7.57 8.12 19.82
N TYR A 256 -7.66 9.28 19.16
CA TYR A 256 -7.37 9.39 17.73
C TYR A 256 -5.88 9.30 17.38
N SER A 257 -4.99 9.30 18.38
CA SER A 257 -3.58 8.94 18.21
C SER A 257 -3.33 7.43 18.31
N SER A 258 -4.37 6.63 18.56
CA SER A 258 -4.27 5.17 18.72
C SER A 258 -4.81 4.44 17.49
N ARG A 259 -4.37 3.19 17.28
CA ARG A 259 -4.79 2.38 16.12
C ARG A 259 -6.27 1.99 16.18
N GLU A 260 -6.80 1.89 17.39
CA GLU A 260 -8.21 1.57 17.66
C GLU A 260 -9.16 2.62 17.10
N SER A 261 -8.69 3.85 16.87
CA SER A 261 -9.50 4.90 16.26
C SER A 261 -9.71 4.76 14.76
N ILE A 262 -8.93 3.92 14.06
CA ILE A 262 -9.02 3.79 12.61
C ILE A 262 -10.25 2.95 12.26
N GLU A 263 -11.14 3.51 11.45
CA GLU A 263 -12.33 2.82 10.95
C GLU A 263 -12.22 2.66 9.43
N GLY A 264 -11.96 1.45 8.95
CA GLY A 264 -11.73 1.21 7.53
C GLY A 264 -10.63 2.10 6.95
N GLN A 265 -10.99 3.04 6.08
CA GLN A 265 -10.04 3.98 5.50
C GLN A 265 -9.89 5.30 6.25
N TRP A 266 -10.78 5.55 7.20
CA TRP A 266 -10.84 6.80 7.93
C TRP A 266 -9.88 6.77 9.10
N SER A 267 -9.02 7.78 9.11
CA SER A 267 -8.17 8.15 10.23
C SER A 267 -8.31 9.66 10.44
N LEU A 268 -8.19 10.13 11.68
CA LEU A 268 -8.34 11.55 11.97
C LEU A 268 -7.02 12.28 11.70
N PHE A 269 -7.12 13.43 11.04
CA PHE A 269 -6.16 14.51 11.27
C PHE A 269 -6.86 15.64 12.01
N LEU A 270 -6.20 16.11 13.07
CA LEU A 270 -6.71 17.15 13.96
C LEU A 270 -5.69 18.28 14.00
N ILE A 271 -6.15 19.49 13.70
CA ILE A 271 -5.35 20.71 13.81
C ILE A 271 -5.85 21.52 14.99
N ASP A 272 -4.93 22.00 15.82
CA ASP A 272 -5.25 22.81 16.97
C ASP A 272 -5.54 24.28 16.61
N ARG A 273 -5.73 25.11 17.65
CA ARG A 273 -6.07 26.54 17.50
C ARG A 273 -4.89 27.41 17.08
N GLU A 274 -3.67 26.87 17.12
CA GLU A 274 -2.43 27.53 16.69
C GLU A 274 -2.00 27.03 15.30
N ASP A 275 -2.91 26.34 14.59
CA ASP A 275 -2.69 25.72 13.29
C ASP A 275 -1.59 24.65 13.33
N LEU A 276 -1.35 24.03 14.50
CA LEU A 276 -0.42 22.90 14.64
C LEU A 276 -1.15 21.57 14.52
N VAL A 277 -0.49 20.60 13.90
CA VAL A 277 -1.01 19.22 13.80
C VAL A 277 -0.99 18.57 15.19
N ALA A 278 -2.17 18.27 15.74
CA ALA A 278 -2.33 17.59 17.02
C ALA A 278 -2.45 16.06 16.86
N VAL A 279 -3.10 15.61 15.78
CA VAL A 279 -3.23 14.18 15.42
C VAL A 279 -2.98 14.04 13.93
N PHE A 280 -2.13 13.09 13.53
CA PHE A 280 -2.04 12.64 12.13
C PHE A 280 -1.44 11.24 12.05
N LEU A 281 -2.23 10.20 12.30
CA LEU A 281 -1.72 8.85 12.52
C LEU A 281 -0.97 8.26 11.31
N VAL A 282 -1.39 8.62 10.08
CA VAL A 282 -0.72 8.18 8.84
C VAL A 282 0.55 8.98 8.51
N ALA A 283 0.83 10.05 9.27
CA ALA A 283 2.03 10.88 9.14
C ALA A 283 2.45 11.40 10.53
N PRO A 284 2.84 10.52 11.47
CA PRO A 284 3.04 10.91 12.87
C PRO A 284 4.18 11.92 13.05
N GLY A 285 5.16 11.96 12.13
CA GLY A 285 6.21 12.98 12.11
C GLY A 285 5.72 14.40 11.79
N ALA A 286 4.47 14.57 11.37
CA ALA A 286 3.86 15.88 11.14
C ALA A 286 3.30 16.50 12.43
N VAL A 287 3.11 15.72 13.51
CA VAL A 287 2.58 16.24 14.78
C VAL A 287 3.48 17.34 15.32
N GLY A 288 2.88 18.48 15.68
CA GLY A 288 3.56 19.70 16.12
C GLY A 288 4.05 20.61 15.00
N LEU A 289 3.96 20.19 13.73
CA LEU A 289 4.24 21.09 12.60
C LEU A 289 3.05 22.03 12.36
N ASN A 290 3.35 23.23 11.88
CA ASN A 290 2.33 24.12 11.35
C ASN A 290 1.73 23.50 10.07
N ILE A 291 0.41 23.42 10.01
CA ILE A 291 -0.31 22.74 8.93
C ILE A 291 -0.04 23.39 7.57
N GLU A 292 0.17 24.70 7.46
CA GLU A 292 0.42 25.36 6.18
C GLU A 292 1.75 24.94 5.53
N ALA A 293 2.69 24.38 6.31
CA ALA A 293 3.93 23.81 5.79
C ALA A 293 3.72 22.44 5.12
N ILE A 294 2.57 21.79 5.33
CA ILE A 294 2.29 20.46 4.81
C ILE A 294 1.92 20.54 3.32
N LYS A 295 2.75 19.88 2.51
CA LYS A 295 2.53 19.67 1.07
C LYS A 295 2.46 18.19 0.79
N VAL A 296 1.72 17.81 -0.24
CA VAL A 296 1.79 16.44 -0.76
C VAL A 296 3.17 16.26 -1.41
N PRO A 297 4.00 15.29 -0.96
CA PRO A 297 5.37 15.17 -1.45
C PRO A 297 5.49 14.87 -2.96
N SER A 298 4.51 14.20 -3.56
CA SER A 298 4.56 13.80 -4.98
C SER A 298 4.10 14.89 -5.96
N THR A 299 3.13 15.72 -5.57
CA THR A 299 2.52 16.74 -6.44
C THR A 299 2.91 18.16 -6.07
N GLY A 300 3.49 18.37 -4.88
CA GLY A 300 3.71 19.69 -4.32
C GLY A 300 2.43 20.42 -3.92
N PHE A 301 1.26 19.77 -4.01
CA PHE A 301 -0.03 20.34 -3.66
C PHE A 301 -0.02 20.86 -2.21
N GLU A 302 -0.40 22.12 -2.03
CA GLU A 302 -0.37 22.82 -0.73
C GLU A 302 -1.57 22.43 0.14
N LEU A 303 -1.69 21.13 0.45
CA LEU A 303 -2.79 20.54 1.21
C LEU A 303 -3.08 21.32 2.50
N GLY A 304 -2.04 21.72 3.21
CA GLY A 304 -2.16 22.50 4.44
C GLY A 304 -2.95 23.79 4.29
N LYS A 305 -2.74 24.51 3.18
CA LYS A 305 -3.43 25.77 2.88
C LYS A 305 -4.91 25.59 2.54
N GLU A 306 -5.29 24.44 2.02
CA GLU A 306 -6.70 24.11 1.82
C GLU A 306 -7.36 23.68 3.13
N ILE A 307 -6.66 22.90 3.98
CA ILE A 307 -7.17 22.49 5.30
C ILE A 307 -7.52 23.70 6.17
N VAL A 308 -6.65 24.74 6.24
CA VAL A 308 -6.92 25.94 7.07
C VAL A 308 -8.14 26.74 6.62
N ARG A 309 -8.58 26.59 5.36
CA ARG A 309 -9.81 27.23 4.85
C ARG A 309 -11.09 26.58 5.36
N ALA A 310 -11.00 25.51 6.16
CA ALA A 310 -12.15 24.87 6.78
C ALA A 310 -13.00 25.89 7.54
N THR A 311 -14.32 25.82 7.29
CA THR A 311 -15.34 26.59 7.98
C THR A 311 -16.21 25.65 8.82
N GLU A 312 -17.14 26.21 9.60
CA GLU A 312 -18.14 25.42 10.33
C GLU A 312 -19.11 24.64 9.42
N ALA A 313 -19.26 25.06 8.14
CA ALA A 313 -20.03 24.29 7.16
C ALA A 313 -19.24 23.08 6.61
N GLY A 314 -17.93 23.06 6.84
CA GLY A 314 -16.98 22.14 6.24
C GLY A 314 -16.85 22.31 4.71
N HIS A 315 -15.82 21.69 4.14
CA HIS A 315 -15.69 21.56 2.69
C HIS A 315 -14.85 20.32 2.32
N TRP A 316 -14.96 19.92 1.06
CA TRP A 316 -14.18 18.84 0.49
C TRP A 316 -12.90 19.38 -0.15
N ILE A 317 -11.79 18.65 0.06
CA ILE A 317 -10.51 18.87 -0.61
C ILE A 317 -10.21 17.62 -1.43
N HIS A 318 -9.95 17.80 -2.72
CA HIS A 318 -9.61 16.75 -3.65
C HIS A 318 -8.13 16.86 -4.03
N TYR A 319 -7.37 15.79 -3.86
CA TYR A 319 -5.93 15.79 -4.12
C TYR A 319 -5.39 14.40 -4.38
N GLN A 320 -4.30 14.32 -5.11
CA GLN A 320 -3.57 13.07 -5.31
C GLN A 320 -2.45 12.92 -4.29
N ARG A 321 -2.18 11.70 -3.81
CA ARG A 321 -1.02 11.40 -2.95
C ARG A 321 -0.49 10.00 -3.17
N PRO A 322 0.82 9.76 -2.93
CA PRO A 322 1.36 8.41 -3.02
C PRO A 322 0.92 7.61 -1.80
N HIS A 323 0.67 6.33 -2.04
CA HIS A 323 0.41 5.35 -1.03
C HIS A 323 1.68 5.09 -0.20
N VAL A 324 1.54 5.02 1.13
CA VAL A 324 2.68 4.97 2.06
C VAL A 324 3.53 3.69 1.96
N ARG A 325 2.98 2.60 1.42
CA ARG A 325 3.71 1.32 1.28
C ARG A 325 4.08 0.96 -0.16
N THR A 326 3.22 1.30 -1.11
CA THR A 326 3.37 0.88 -2.52
C THR A 326 3.81 2.02 -3.44
N GLY A 327 3.73 3.27 -2.98
CA GLY A 327 4.05 4.46 -3.79
C GLY A 327 2.99 4.83 -4.83
N VAL A 328 2.01 3.96 -5.08
CA VAL A 328 0.85 4.15 -5.96
C VAL A 328 0.17 5.50 -5.68
N ILE A 329 -0.01 6.33 -6.71
CA ILE A 329 -0.77 7.57 -6.61
C ILE A 329 -2.26 7.22 -6.47
N LEU A 330 -2.85 7.69 -5.38
CA LEU A 330 -4.27 7.55 -5.05
C LEU A 330 -4.95 8.91 -5.13
N ASP A 331 -6.21 8.92 -5.58
CA ASP A 331 -7.09 10.07 -5.37
C ASP A 331 -7.60 10.05 -3.93
N ALA A 332 -7.39 11.16 -3.23
CA ALA A 332 -7.81 11.36 -1.87
C ALA A 332 -8.85 12.48 -1.80
N HIS A 333 -9.90 12.22 -1.02
CA HIS A 333 -11.02 13.12 -0.82
C HIS A 333 -11.13 13.37 0.69
N ALA A 334 -10.70 14.56 1.12
CA ALA A 334 -10.72 14.94 2.53
C ALA A 334 -11.93 15.82 2.84
N TRP A 335 -12.72 15.42 3.84
CA TRP A 335 -13.70 16.31 4.44
C TRP A 335 -13.05 17.01 5.62
N VAL A 336 -13.06 18.35 5.62
CA VAL A 336 -12.54 19.15 6.72
C VAL A 336 -13.60 20.10 7.24
N ILE A 337 -13.66 20.24 8.56
CA ILE A 337 -14.61 21.13 9.24
C ILE A 337 -13.93 21.79 10.43
N ARG A 338 -14.21 23.09 10.61
CA ARG A 338 -13.73 23.84 11.77
C ARG A 338 -14.79 23.81 12.85
N TYR A 339 -14.42 23.43 14.07
CA TYR A 339 -15.29 23.43 15.24
C TYR A 339 -14.51 23.88 16.47
N ASP A 340 -15.00 24.93 17.15
CA ASP A 340 -14.38 25.48 18.36
C ASP A 340 -12.89 25.86 18.18
N GLY A 341 -12.57 26.40 17.01
CA GLY A 341 -11.21 26.79 16.62
C GLY A 341 -10.31 25.64 16.15
N LEU A 342 -10.67 24.39 16.43
CA LEU A 342 -9.98 23.19 15.96
C LEU A 342 -10.43 22.84 14.53
N ILE A 343 -9.59 22.17 13.75
CA ILE A 343 -9.96 21.62 12.45
C ILE A 343 -9.94 20.11 12.52
N PHE A 344 -11.09 19.49 12.31
CA PHE A 344 -11.24 18.04 12.22
C PHE A 344 -11.30 17.65 10.75
N GLY A 345 -10.58 16.60 10.37
CA GLY A 345 -10.74 16.05 9.05
C GLY A 345 -10.35 14.60 8.94
N SER A 346 -10.90 13.96 7.91
CA SER A 346 -10.54 12.61 7.51
C SER A 346 -10.65 12.51 6.00
N SER A 347 -10.00 11.51 5.44
CA SER A 347 -10.00 11.27 4.00
C SER A 347 -10.51 9.87 3.71
N TYR A 348 -11.19 9.74 2.57
CA TYR A 348 -11.30 8.45 1.89
C TYR A 348 -10.42 8.49 0.63
N PHE A 349 -10.04 7.32 0.16
CA PHE A 349 -9.25 7.11 -1.05
C PHE A 349 -10.17 6.47 -2.09
N GLY A 350 -10.17 7.05 -3.28
CA GLY A 350 -10.78 6.47 -4.47
C GLY A 350 -9.72 5.90 -5.40
N GLU A 351 -10.17 5.11 -6.37
CA GLU A 351 -9.39 4.91 -7.59
C GLU A 351 -9.24 6.27 -8.29
N PRO A 352 -8.10 6.55 -8.96
CA PRO A 352 -7.94 7.84 -9.58
C PRO A 352 -9.01 8.08 -10.65
N ALA A 353 -9.59 9.27 -10.68
CA ALA A 353 -10.50 9.67 -11.74
C ALA A 353 -9.75 9.54 -13.07
N GLY A 354 -10.25 8.66 -13.94
CA GLY A 354 -9.82 8.62 -15.33
C GLY A 354 -10.28 9.90 -16.00
N ASP A 355 -9.35 10.82 -16.26
CA ASP A 355 -9.58 11.97 -17.14
C ASP A 355 -9.62 11.54 -18.62
#